data_AF-A0A0C3RY69-F1
#
_entry.id   AF-A0A0C3RY69-F1
#
_cell.length_a   1.000
_cell.length_b   1.000
_cell.length_c   1.000
_cell.angle_alpha   90.00
_cell.angle_beta   90.00
_cell.angle_gamma   90.00
#
_symmetry.space_group_name_H-M   'P 1'
#
loop_
_entity.id
_entity.type
_entity.pdbx_description
1 polymer ?
#
loop_
_entity_poly.entity_id
_entity_poly.type
_entity_poly.pdbx_seq_one_letter_code
_entity_poly.pdbx_strand_id
1 'polypeptide(L)'
;MADPVVNHLLPVDNIRAAYHLLEERVVTALRTQLGDAARLANVRSQALSLLQTSQPRQHDFPPEEWATFQRSISNMVQQLDGACHASNDPPPSASLSVSTRVSSGRRGRPRIEISPSFLAEALTLRGPTRIAPALGCSPRTVRRRALEQGLVQPAPAVIRQEALPDGTVIRTHTPPVAAYTVVSDAQLDNIVSHTLEIFPRFGRAMLHGHLKACGYILPVKRVT
;
A
#
# COMPACT_ATOMS: atom_id res chain seq x y z
N MET A 1 -1.79 -2.72 49.99
CA MET A 1 -2.90 -1.90 50.53
C MET A 1 -3.51 -1.18 49.35
N ALA A 2 -4.70 -1.61 48.91
CA ALA A 2 -5.42 -0.98 47.82
C ALA A 2 -6.35 0.09 48.41
N ASP A 3 -6.26 1.32 47.93
CA ASP A 3 -7.13 2.41 48.36
C ASP A 3 -8.60 2.05 48.10
N PRO A 4 -9.52 2.34 49.04
CA PRO A 4 -10.95 2.18 48.80
C PRO A 4 -11.36 3.16 47.70
N VAL A 5 -11.73 2.63 46.54
CA VAL A 5 -12.36 3.41 45.46
C VAL A 5 -13.68 3.94 46.01
N VAL A 6 -13.67 5.21 46.44
CA VAL A 6 -14.88 5.93 46.85
C VAL A 6 -15.74 6.04 45.59
N ASN A 7 -16.75 5.17 45.50
CA ASN A 7 -17.80 5.25 44.49
C ASN A 7 -18.63 6.52 44.72
N HIS A 8 -18.15 7.66 44.22
CA HIS A 8 -18.95 8.87 44.12
C HIS A 8 -20.14 8.59 43.19
N LEU A 9 -21.31 8.35 43.80
CA LEU A 9 -22.57 8.11 43.11
C LEU A 9 -22.92 9.33 42.24
N LEU A 10 -22.78 9.19 40.92
CA LEU A 10 -23.13 10.24 39.97
C LEU A 10 -24.65 10.45 39.93
N PRO A 11 -25.17 11.68 40.18
CA PRO A 11 -26.57 12.05 39.98
C PRO A 11 -27.19 11.45 38.71
N VAL A 12 -28.47 11.09 38.73
CA VAL A 12 -29.16 10.47 37.58
C VAL A 12 -28.98 11.31 36.31
N ASP A 13 -29.03 12.64 36.42
CA ASP A 13 -28.82 13.54 35.29
C ASP A 13 -27.40 13.45 34.71
N ASN A 14 -26.39 13.15 35.54
CA ASN A 14 -25.02 12.92 35.05
C ASN A 14 -24.92 11.60 34.30
N ILE A 15 -25.69 10.57 34.69
CA ILE A 15 -25.75 9.30 33.95
C ILE A 15 -26.38 9.52 32.57
N ARG A 16 -27.47 10.29 32.50
CA ARG A 16 -28.12 10.67 31.23
C ARG A 16 -27.18 11.47 30.33
N ALA A 17 -26.48 12.47 30.87
CA ALA A 17 -25.49 13.23 30.13
C ALA A 17 -24.33 12.35 29.63
N ALA A 18 -23.82 11.45 30.48
CA ALA A 18 -22.76 10.50 30.10
C ALA A 18 -23.23 9.53 29.00
N TYR A 19 -24.49 9.09 29.04
CA TYR A 19 -25.10 8.27 28.00
C TYR A 19 -25.10 8.95 26.63
N HIS A 20 -25.54 10.21 26.54
CA HIS A 20 -25.56 10.94 25.27
C HIS A 20 -24.14 11.17 24.71
N LEU A 21 -23.18 11.51 25.58
CA LEU A 21 -21.77 11.62 25.16
C LEU A 21 -21.21 10.28 24.67
N LEU A 22 -21.58 9.17 25.32
CA LEU A 22 -21.19 7.84 24.88
C LEU A 22 -21.81 7.51 23.51
N GLU A 23 -23.09 7.80 23.32
CA GLU A 23 -23.80 7.57 22.06
C GLU A 23 -23.12 8.30 20.88
N GLU A 24 -22.80 9.60 21.04
CA GLU A 24 -22.06 10.37 20.04
C GLU A 24 -20.69 9.77 19.73
N ARG A 25 -19.97 9.32 20.77
CA ARG A 25 -18.67 8.66 20.62
C ARG A 25 -18.77 7.34 19.87
N VAL A 26 -19.78 6.52 20.17
CA VAL A 26 -20.03 5.25 19.48
C VAL A 26 -20.32 5.50 18.01
N VAL A 27 -21.22 6.43 17.68
CA VAL A 27 -21.54 6.79 16.29
C VAL A 27 -20.30 7.28 15.55
N THR A 28 -19.50 8.14 16.19
CA THR A 28 -18.25 8.66 15.61
C THR A 28 -17.23 7.54 15.37
N ALA A 29 -17.04 6.65 16.34
CA ALA A 29 -16.12 5.53 16.25
C ALA A 29 -16.53 4.56 15.13
N LEU A 30 -17.80 4.18 15.06
CA LEU A 30 -18.32 3.30 14.01
C LEU A 30 -18.18 3.89 12.60
N ARG A 31 -18.24 5.23 12.45
CA ARG A 31 -18.09 5.89 11.14
C ARG A 31 -16.64 6.11 10.72
N THR A 32 -15.75 6.38 11.67
CA THR A 32 -14.40 6.89 11.37
C THR A 32 -13.27 5.93 11.74
N GLN A 33 -13.55 4.90 12.55
CA GLN A 33 -12.52 4.03 13.14
C GLN A 33 -12.70 2.55 12.77
N LEU A 34 -13.41 2.27 11.67
CA LEU A 34 -13.43 0.93 11.05
C LEU A 34 -11.99 0.57 10.64
N GLY A 35 -11.38 -0.43 11.29
CA GLY A 35 -9.97 -0.76 11.13
C GLY A 35 -9.14 -0.66 12.41
N ASP A 36 -9.55 0.15 13.38
CA ASP A 36 -8.81 0.39 14.62
C ASP A 36 -9.45 -0.36 15.79
N ALA A 37 -9.15 -1.66 15.88
CA ALA A 37 -9.71 -2.56 16.90
C ALA A 37 -9.43 -2.08 18.33
N ALA A 38 -8.27 -1.44 18.58
CA ALA A 38 -7.90 -0.95 19.91
C ALA A 38 -8.80 0.21 20.35
N ARG A 39 -9.09 1.15 19.44
CA ARG A 39 -10.01 2.26 19.75
C ARG A 39 -11.44 1.78 19.94
N LEU A 40 -11.93 0.87 19.09
CA LEU A 40 -13.27 0.28 19.23
C LEU A 40 -13.42 -0.46 20.58
N ALA A 41 -12.39 -1.21 20.99
CA ALA A 41 -12.36 -1.88 22.29
C ALA A 41 -12.40 -0.91 23.48
N ASN A 42 -11.77 0.26 23.36
CA ASN A 42 -11.83 1.30 24.39
C ASN A 42 -13.24 1.92 24.49
N VAL A 43 -13.89 2.25 23.37
CA VAL A 43 -15.27 2.76 23.41
C VAL A 43 -16.23 1.71 23.98
N ARG A 44 -16.00 0.43 23.65
CA ARG A 44 -16.75 -0.69 24.22
C ARG A 44 -16.59 -0.80 25.73
N SER A 45 -15.37 -0.67 26.27
CA SER A 45 -15.14 -0.73 27.71
C SER A 45 -15.78 0.46 28.45
N GLN A 46 -15.83 1.65 27.82
CA GLN A 46 -16.56 2.80 28.35
C GLN A 46 -18.07 2.51 28.44
N ALA A 47 -18.66 1.87 27.42
CA ALA A 47 -20.08 1.50 27.42
C ALA A 47 -20.41 0.50 28.54
N LEU A 48 -19.57 -0.53 28.72
CA LEU A 48 -19.73 -1.51 29.80
C LEU A 48 -19.54 -0.88 31.18
N SER A 49 -18.56 0.01 31.33
CA SER A 49 -18.31 0.75 32.57
C SER A 49 -19.50 1.63 32.96
N LEU A 50 -20.12 2.31 31.99
CA LEU A 50 -21.32 3.12 32.24
C LEU A 50 -22.50 2.26 32.71
N LEU A 51 -22.71 1.08 32.12
CA LEU A 51 -23.74 0.14 32.58
C LEU A 51 -23.45 -0.37 34.00
N GLN A 52 -22.21 -0.74 34.29
CA GLN A 52 -21.82 -1.27 35.60
C GLN A 52 -21.95 -0.20 36.70
N THR A 53 -21.56 1.05 36.41
CA THR A 53 -21.64 2.17 37.37
C THR A 53 -23.07 2.64 37.62
N SER A 54 -23.99 2.47 36.67
CA SER A 54 -25.39 2.84 36.80
C SER A 54 -26.25 1.76 37.48
N GLN A 55 -25.82 0.49 37.48
CA GLN A 55 -26.59 -0.64 38.02
C GLN A 55 -27.01 -0.50 39.49
N PRO A 56 -26.18 0.01 40.44
CA PRO A 56 -26.61 0.24 41.82
C PRO A 56 -27.77 1.24 41.95
N ARG A 57 -27.96 2.11 40.95
CA ARG A 57 -28.96 3.17 40.92
C ARG A 57 -30.21 2.80 40.11
N GLN A 58 -30.39 1.54 39.75
CA GLN A 58 -31.54 1.08 38.97
C GLN A 58 -32.90 1.54 39.55
N HIS A 59 -33.02 1.63 40.87
CA HIS A 59 -34.25 2.06 41.55
C HIS A 59 -34.55 3.56 41.41
N ASP A 60 -33.55 4.38 41.05
CA ASP A 60 -33.74 5.82 40.79
C ASP A 60 -34.35 6.09 39.41
N PHE A 61 -34.39 5.08 38.53
CA PHE A 61 -34.95 5.18 37.19
C PHE A 61 -36.39 4.65 37.14
N PRO A 62 -37.26 5.24 36.32
CA PRO A 62 -38.48 4.58 35.87
C PRO A 62 -38.13 3.21 35.24
N PRO A 63 -38.91 2.14 35.49
CA PRO A 63 -38.57 0.79 35.03
C PRO A 63 -38.47 0.69 33.50
N GLU A 64 -39.30 1.44 32.77
CA GLU A 64 -39.28 1.51 31.31
C GLU A 64 -38.03 2.23 30.77
N GLU A 65 -37.60 3.31 31.44
CA GLU A 65 -36.39 4.06 31.09
C GLU A 65 -35.15 3.17 31.30
N TRP A 66 -35.08 2.48 32.43
CA TRP A 66 -33.99 1.55 32.73
C TRP A 66 -33.88 0.41 31.70
N ALA A 67 -35.01 -0.21 31.35
CA ALA A 67 -35.05 -1.27 30.34
C ALA A 67 -34.57 -0.76 28.96
N THR A 68 -34.94 0.46 28.59
CA THR A 68 -34.51 1.11 27.34
C THR A 68 -33.02 1.42 27.36
N PHE A 69 -32.51 1.96 28.46
CA PHE A 69 -31.09 2.25 28.68
C PHE A 69 -30.23 0.99 28.55
N GLN A 70 -30.60 -0.10 29.24
CA GLN A 70 -29.89 -1.39 29.16
C GLN A 70 -29.87 -1.94 27.73
N ARG A 71 -31.02 -1.92 27.05
CA ARG A 71 -31.13 -2.37 25.66
C ARG A 71 -30.25 -1.53 24.73
N SER A 72 -30.23 -0.22 24.92
CA SER A 72 -29.43 0.68 24.10
C SER A 72 -27.93 0.43 24.26
N ILE A 73 -27.43 0.32 25.50
CA ILE A 73 -26.01 -0.01 25.73
C ILE A 73 -25.67 -1.38 25.14
N SER A 74 -26.53 -2.38 25.31
CA SER A 74 -26.33 -3.70 24.72
C SER A 74 -26.21 -3.63 23.19
N ASN A 75 -27.04 -2.83 22.53
CA ASN A 75 -26.98 -2.60 21.09
C ASN A 75 -25.68 -1.91 20.68
N MET A 76 -25.23 -0.88 21.42
CA MET A 76 -23.95 -0.20 21.14
C MET A 76 -22.78 -1.18 21.23
N VAL A 77 -22.72 -2.00 22.28
CA VAL A 77 -21.67 -3.02 22.45
C VAL A 77 -21.71 -4.04 21.32
N GLN A 78 -22.89 -4.55 20.95
CA GLN A 78 -23.03 -5.50 19.85
C GLN A 78 -22.58 -4.91 18.51
N GLN A 79 -22.88 -3.64 18.23
CA GLN A 79 -22.41 -2.95 17.01
C GLN A 79 -20.90 -2.76 17.00
N LEU A 80 -20.30 -2.38 18.13
CA LEU A 80 -18.84 -2.25 18.28
C LEU A 80 -18.14 -3.60 18.11
N ASP A 81 -18.68 -4.68 18.69
CA ASP A 81 -18.16 -6.04 18.53
C ASP A 81 -18.26 -6.49 17.07
N GLY A 82 -19.41 -6.25 16.42
CA GLY A 82 -19.58 -6.51 14.99
C GLY A 82 -18.57 -5.76 14.10
N ALA A 83 -18.32 -4.47 14.40
CA ALA A 83 -17.32 -3.67 13.70
C ALA A 83 -15.89 -4.18 13.93
N CYS A 84 -15.56 -4.61 15.15
CA CYS A 84 -14.27 -5.21 15.48
C CYS A 84 -14.06 -6.52 14.71
N HIS A 85 -15.09 -7.38 14.64
CA HIS A 85 -15.04 -8.61 13.84
C HIS A 85 -14.87 -8.32 12.34
N ALA A 86 -15.65 -7.39 11.78
CA ALA A 86 -15.53 -6.99 10.37
C ALA A 86 -14.16 -6.37 10.04
N SER A 87 -13.51 -5.74 11.01
CA SER A 87 -12.16 -5.20 10.87
C SER A 87 -11.08 -6.29 10.87
N ASN A 88 -11.25 -7.33 11.68
CA ASN A 88 -10.28 -8.42 11.79
C ASN A 88 -10.38 -9.42 10.62
N ASP A 89 -11.58 -9.55 10.08
CA ASP A 89 -11.86 -10.38 8.91
C ASP A 89 -12.57 -9.52 7.86
N PRO A 90 -11.84 -8.57 7.20
CA PRO A 90 -12.44 -7.84 6.11
C PRO A 90 -12.90 -8.87 5.08
N PRO A 91 -14.17 -8.81 4.64
CA PRO A 91 -14.66 -9.76 3.65
C PRO A 91 -13.68 -9.76 2.49
N PRO A 92 -13.29 -10.92 1.94
CA PRO A 92 -12.27 -11.01 0.91
C PRO A 92 -12.67 -10.09 -0.23
N SER A 93 -12.12 -8.88 -0.24
CA SER A 93 -12.44 -7.89 -1.26
C SER A 93 -12.00 -8.50 -2.56
N ALA A 94 -12.89 -8.54 -3.56
CA ALA A 94 -12.54 -9.04 -4.87
C ALA A 94 -11.24 -8.36 -5.29
N SER A 95 -10.16 -9.15 -5.41
CA SER A 95 -8.87 -8.59 -5.76
C SER A 95 -9.05 -7.80 -7.04
N LEU A 96 -8.66 -6.52 -7.03
CA LEU A 96 -8.73 -5.66 -8.20
C LEU A 96 -8.02 -6.40 -9.34
N SER A 97 -8.81 -6.99 -10.24
CA SER A 97 -8.29 -7.87 -11.28
C SER A 97 -7.71 -6.99 -12.38
N VAL A 98 -6.52 -6.47 -12.09
CA VAL A 98 -5.77 -5.61 -13.00
C VAL A 98 -5.26 -6.42 -14.19
N SER A 99 -5.00 -7.71 -13.99
CA SER A 99 -4.63 -8.64 -15.03
C SER A 99 -5.53 -9.88 -15.05
N THR A 100 -5.92 -10.29 -16.26
CA THR A 100 -6.72 -11.48 -16.49
C THR A 100 -6.03 -12.38 -17.51
N ARG A 101 -6.13 -13.69 -17.32
CA ARG A 101 -5.66 -14.66 -18.31
C ARG A 101 -6.82 -14.98 -19.25
N VAL A 102 -6.72 -14.53 -20.49
CA VAL A 102 -7.69 -14.79 -21.55
C VAL A 102 -7.21 -15.97 -22.39
N SER A 103 -8.03 -17.02 -22.45
CA SER A 103 -7.83 -18.14 -23.37
C SER A 103 -8.44 -17.80 -24.72
N SER A 104 -7.69 -17.96 -25.81
CA SER A 104 -8.17 -17.69 -27.17
C SER A 104 -8.85 -18.90 -27.83
N GLY A 105 -8.97 -20.02 -27.12
CA GLY A 105 -9.49 -21.29 -27.67
C GLY A 105 -8.54 -22.01 -28.64
N ARG A 106 -7.38 -21.41 -28.98
CA ARG A 106 -6.34 -22.05 -29.82
C ARG A 106 -5.27 -22.70 -28.95
N ARG A 107 -4.62 -23.76 -29.45
CA ARG A 107 -3.48 -24.42 -28.77
C ARG A 107 -2.36 -23.39 -28.53
N GLY A 108 -2.05 -23.13 -27.26
CA GLY A 108 -1.01 -22.16 -26.86
C GLY A 108 -1.13 -21.71 -25.41
N ARG A 109 -0.15 -20.93 -24.95
CA ARG A 109 -0.18 -20.33 -23.59
C ARG A 109 -1.24 -19.23 -23.53
N PRO A 110 -2.13 -19.21 -22.50
CA PRO A 110 -3.12 -18.14 -22.33
C PRO A 110 -2.50 -16.74 -22.33
N ARG A 111 -3.21 -15.81 -22.93
CA ARG A 111 -2.78 -14.43 -23.12
C ARG A 111 -3.14 -13.63 -21.87
N ILE A 112 -2.18 -12.91 -21.28
CA ILE A 112 -2.41 -12.09 -20.07
C ILE A 112 -2.84 -10.69 -20.52
N GLU A 113 -4.12 -10.35 -20.41
CA GLU A 113 -4.64 -8.99 -20.61
C GLU A 113 -4.38 -8.15 -19.35
N ILE A 114 -4.04 -6.88 -19.54
CA ILE A 114 -3.81 -5.92 -18.46
C ILE A 114 -4.71 -4.71 -18.75
N SER A 115 -5.43 -4.21 -17.74
CA SER A 115 -6.27 -3.03 -17.88
C SER A 115 -5.47 -1.84 -18.45
N PRO A 116 -5.90 -1.20 -19.56
CA PRO A 116 -5.15 -0.13 -20.20
C PRO A 116 -4.94 1.10 -19.30
N SER A 117 -5.96 1.48 -18.51
CA SER A 117 -5.88 2.65 -17.61
C SER A 117 -4.84 2.43 -16.51
N PHE A 118 -4.86 1.27 -15.87
CA PHE A 118 -3.86 0.89 -14.88
C PHE A 118 -2.46 0.83 -15.50
N LEU A 119 -2.32 0.22 -16.68
CA LEU A 119 -1.01 0.07 -17.30
C LEU A 119 -0.42 1.43 -17.68
N ALA A 120 -1.23 2.37 -18.16
CA ALA A 120 -0.82 3.73 -18.47
C ALA A 120 -0.29 4.45 -17.21
N GLU A 121 -1.06 4.44 -16.12
CA GLU A 121 -0.68 5.08 -14.86
C GLU A 121 0.53 4.39 -14.20
N ALA A 122 0.59 3.06 -14.23
CA ALA A 122 1.73 2.33 -13.68
C ALA A 122 3.03 2.66 -14.42
N LEU A 123 2.97 2.86 -15.74
CA LEU A 123 4.13 3.18 -16.58
C LEU A 123 4.66 4.60 -16.36
N THR A 124 3.84 5.56 -15.92
CA THR A 124 4.31 6.90 -15.55
C THR A 124 5.13 6.85 -14.26
N LEU A 125 4.73 5.99 -13.31
CA LEU A 125 5.37 5.87 -12.01
C LEU A 125 6.59 4.94 -12.03
N ARG A 126 6.54 3.84 -12.80
CA ARG A 126 7.53 2.76 -12.76
C ARG A 126 7.73 2.13 -14.14
N GLY A 127 8.95 1.69 -14.43
CA GLY A 127 9.22 0.93 -15.67
C GLY A 127 8.63 -0.49 -15.66
N PRO A 128 8.49 -1.13 -16.85
CA PRO A 128 7.92 -2.49 -16.99
C PRO A 128 8.55 -3.55 -16.08
N THR A 129 9.85 -3.43 -15.80
CA THR A 129 10.59 -4.36 -14.91
C THR A 129 10.10 -4.32 -13.47
N ARG A 130 9.71 -3.15 -12.97
CA ARG A 130 9.24 -2.98 -11.59
C ARG A 130 7.73 -3.26 -11.45
N ILE A 131 6.96 -3.11 -12.52
CA ILE A 131 5.51 -3.42 -12.53
C ILE A 131 5.26 -4.93 -12.60
N ALA A 132 6.10 -5.66 -13.34
CA ALA A 132 5.93 -7.08 -13.64
C ALA A 132 5.66 -7.99 -12.42
N PRO A 133 6.39 -7.89 -11.29
CA PRO A 133 6.11 -8.70 -10.09
C PRO A 133 4.71 -8.50 -9.52
N ALA A 134 4.22 -7.25 -9.48
CA ALA A 134 2.89 -6.92 -8.97
C ALA A 134 1.76 -7.50 -9.83
N LEU A 135 2.00 -7.65 -11.14
CA LEU A 135 1.04 -8.24 -12.09
C LEU A 135 1.20 -9.76 -12.25
N GLY A 136 2.18 -10.37 -11.58
CA GLY A 136 2.46 -11.80 -11.72
C GLY A 136 2.87 -12.24 -13.12
N CYS A 137 3.54 -11.36 -13.89
CA CYS A 137 3.97 -11.65 -15.26
C CYS A 137 5.40 -11.18 -15.54
N SER A 138 5.93 -11.45 -16.74
CA SER A 138 7.29 -11.02 -17.10
C SER A 138 7.33 -9.56 -17.58
N PRO A 139 8.44 -8.82 -17.38
CA PRO A 139 8.59 -7.46 -17.90
C PRO A 139 8.38 -7.35 -19.41
N ARG A 140 8.75 -8.40 -20.14
CA ARG A 140 8.52 -8.52 -21.59
C ARG A 140 7.04 -8.56 -21.93
N THR A 141 6.22 -9.22 -21.10
CA THR A 141 4.76 -9.26 -21.28
C THR A 141 4.16 -7.88 -21.05
N VAL A 142 4.55 -7.20 -19.98
CA VAL A 142 4.11 -5.81 -19.68
C VAL A 142 4.46 -4.87 -20.83
N ARG A 143 5.72 -4.89 -21.30
CA ARG A 143 6.15 -4.07 -22.44
C ARG A 143 5.37 -4.40 -23.71
N ARG A 144 5.16 -5.69 -24.02
CA ARG A 144 4.37 -6.10 -25.19
C ARG A 144 2.95 -5.55 -25.12
N ARG A 145 2.30 -5.60 -23.94
CA ARG A 145 0.96 -5.02 -23.76
C ARG A 145 0.93 -3.51 -23.91
N ALA A 146 1.93 -2.83 -23.37
CA ALA A 146 2.06 -1.39 -23.54
C ALA A 146 2.22 -1.00 -25.02
N LEU A 147 2.99 -1.78 -25.80
CA LEU A 147 3.12 -1.58 -27.25
C LEU A 147 1.80 -1.84 -27.99
N GLU A 148 1.13 -2.95 -27.70
CA GLU A 148 -0.15 -3.31 -28.33
C GLU A 148 -1.26 -2.28 -28.04
N GLN A 149 -1.21 -1.64 -26.87
CA GLN A 149 -2.15 -0.59 -26.46
C GLN A 149 -1.72 0.83 -26.86
N GLY A 150 -0.58 0.99 -27.56
CA GLY A 150 -0.08 2.30 -27.99
C GLY A 150 0.44 3.20 -26.87
N LEU A 151 0.71 2.66 -25.67
CA LEU A 151 1.20 3.39 -24.51
C LEU A 151 2.71 3.67 -24.55
N VAL A 152 3.46 2.87 -25.31
CA VAL A 152 4.92 2.98 -25.45
C VAL A 152 5.28 2.86 -26.93
N GLN A 153 6.30 3.60 -27.36
CA GLN A 153 6.81 3.48 -28.72
C GLN A 153 7.72 2.25 -28.89
N PRO A 154 7.67 1.56 -30.05
CA PRO A 154 8.64 0.52 -30.39
C PRO A 154 10.08 1.05 -30.27
N ALA A 155 10.97 0.23 -29.71
CA ALA A 155 12.39 0.57 -29.72
C ALA A 155 12.93 0.41 -31.15
N PRO A 156 13.97 1.17 -31.54
CA PRO A 156 14.65 0.95 -32.81
C PRO A 156 15.15 -0.50 -32.88
N ALA A 157 15.15 -1.05 -34.10
CA ALA A 157 15.64 -2.41 -34.34
C ALA A 157 17.10 -2.53 -33.86
N VAL A 158 17.38 -3.60 -33.10
CA VAL A 158 18.74 -3.92 -32.60
C VAL A 158 19.68 -4.22 -33.77
N ILE A 159 19.16 -4.79 -34.85
CA ILE A 159 19.91 -5.09 -36.07
C ILE A 159 19.27 -4.29 -37.21
N ARG A 160 20.07 -3.47 -37.88
CA ARG A 160 19.71 -2.80 -39.12
C ARG A 160 20.51 -3.43 -40.26
N GLN A 161 19.86 -3.66 -41.40
CA GLN A 161 20.51 -4.12 -42.61
C GLN A 161 20.40 -3.01 -43.64
N GLU A 162 21.54 -2.56 -44.16
CA GLU A 162 21.61 -1.52 -45.18
C GLU A 162 22.24 -2.13 -46.44
N ALA A 163 21.49 -2.11 -47.54
CA ALA A 163 21.98 -2.52 -48.84
C ALA A 163 22.70 -1.34 -49.49
N LEU A 164 23.99 -1.53 -49.80
CA LEU A 164 24.81 -0.54 -50.49
C LEU A 164 24.59 -0.59 -52.02
N PRO A 165 24.98 0.47 -52.76
CA PRO A 165 24.83 0.52 -54.22
C PRO A 165 25.59 -0.58 -54.99
N ASP A 166 26.62 -1.16 -54.37
CA ASP A 166 27.43 -2.26 -54.92
C ASP A 166 26.75 -3.65 -54.75
N GLY A 167 25.59 -3.70 -54.09
CA GLY A 167 24.88 -4.94 -53.75
C GLY A 167 25.32 -5.59 -52.43
N THR A 168 26.30 -5.02 -51.73
CA THR A 168 26.76 -5.51 -50.42
C THR A 168 25.73 -5.15 -49.33
N VAL A 169 25.39 -6.10 -48.46
CA VAL A 169 24.49 -5.86 -47.31
C VAL A 169 25.31 -5.72 -46.03
N ILE A 170 25.35 -4.51 -45.47
CA ILE A 170 25.98 -4.26 -44.18
C ILE A 170 24.95 -4.51 -43.06
N ARG A 171 25.35 -5.30 -42.06
CA ARG A 171 24.56 -5.51 -40.84
C ARG A 171 25.14 -4.66 -39.70
N THR A 172 24.40 -3.64 -39.31
CA THR A 172 24.75 -2.78 -38.18
C THR A 172 24.00 -3.23 -36.94
N HIS A 173 24.74 -3.73 -35.95
CA HIS A 173 24.18 -4.07 -34.64
C HIS A 173 24.25 -2.84 -33.73
N THR A 174 23.10 -2.29 -33.34
CA THR A 174 23.01 -1.23 -32.35
C THR A 174 22.97 -1.88 -30.96
N PRO A 175 24.06 -1.87 -30.18
CA PRO A 175 24.00 -2.37 -28.82
C PRO A 175 23.00 -1.53 -28.02
N PRO A 176 22.29 -2.11 -27.04
CA PRO A 176 21.48 -1.33 -26.11
C PRO A 176 22.42 -0.43 -25.30
N VAL A 177 22.58 0.82 -25.71
CA VAL A 177 23.33 1.81 -24.94
C VAL A 177 22.39 2.29 -23.84
N ALA A 178 22.61 1.80 -22.62
CA ALA A 178 22.00 2.45 -21.46
C ALA A 178 22.55 3.88 -21.43
N ALA A 179 21.66 4.88 -21.39
CA ALA A 179 22.08 6.27 -21.26
C ALA A 179 22.95 6.40 -20.00
N TYR A 180 24.22 6.75 -20.18
CA TYR A 180 25.10 7.01 -19.06
C TYR A 180 24.59 8.25 -18.33
N THR A 181 24.60 8.21 -17.01
CA THR A 181 24.25 9.38 -16.22
C THR A 181 25.33 10.44 -16.45
N VAL A 182 24.91 11.63 -16.87
CA VAL A 182 25.82 12.77 -17.05
C VAL A 182 26.13 13.34 -15.65
N VAL A 183 27.24 12.93 -15.07
CA VAL A 183 27.76 13.41 -13.78
C VAL A 183 29.13 14.03 -14.03
N SER A 184 29.38 15.23 -13.50
CA SER A 184 30.71 15.86 -13.58
C SER A 184 31.71 15.12 -12.70
N ASP A 185 33.01 15.23 -12.99
CA ASP A 185 34.04 14.54 -12.21
C ASP A 185 34.01 14.98 -10.74
N ALA A 186 33.91 16.28 -10.47
CA ALA A 186 33.79 16.79 -9.10
C ALA A 186 32.55 16.26 -8.33
N GLN A 187 31.42 16.08 -9.02
CA GLN A 187 30.24 15.46 -8.40
C GLN A 187 30.46 13.98 -8.11
N LEU A 188 31.11 13.27 -9.05
CA LEU A 188 31.44 11.86 -8.87
C LEU A 188 32.40 11.66 -7.69
N ASP A 189 33.43 12.49 -7.59
CA ASP A 189 34.41 12.47 -6.50
C ASP A 189 33.73 12.70 -5.15
N ASN A 190 32.82 13.67 -5.06
CA ASN A 190 32.05 13.92 -3.83
C ASN A 190 31.19 12.72 -3.43
N ILE A 191 30.50 12.08 -4.39
CA ILE A 191 29.68 10.88 -4.12
C ILE A 191 30.56 9.72 -3.67
N VAL A 192 31.70 9.52 -4.33
CA VAL A 192 32.64 8.44 -4.00
C VAL A 192 33.27 8.67 -2.61
N SER A 193 33.73 9.89 -2.31
CA SER A 193 34.28 10.27 -1.01
C SER A 193 33.27 10.01 0.10
N HIS A 194 32.04 10.51 -0.05
CA HIS A 194 30.97 10.29 0.93
C HIS A 194 30.65 8.80 1.12
N THR A 195 30.63 8.01 0.04
CA THR A 195 30.41 6.56 0.12
C THR A 195 31.54 5.86 0.88
N LEU A 196 32.79 6.26 0.67
CA LEU A 196 33.96 5.69 1.34
C LEU A 196 34.08 6.10 2.80
N GLU A 197 33.58 7.27 3.20
CA GLU A 197 33.45 7.66 4.61
C GLU A 197 32.54 6.69 5.37
N ILE A 198 31.41 6.31 4.76
CA ILE A 198 30.44 5.37 5.35
C ILE A 198 30.94 3.92 5.26
N PHE A 199 31.56 3.56 4.14
CA PHE A 199 32.04 2.20 3.86
C PHE A 199 33.52 2.18 3.46
N PRO A 200 34.47 2.32 4.41
CA PRO A 200 35.89 2.48 4.13
C PRO A 200 36.55 1.30 3.39
N ARG A 201 35.92 0.12 3.41
CA ARG A 201 36.44 -1.12 2.80
C ARG A 201 35.85 -1.39 1.41
N PHE A 202 35.07 -0.47 0.83
CA PHE A 202 34.51 -0.66 -0.50
C PHE A 202 35.62 -0.61 -1.56
N GLY A 203 35.89 -1.76 -2.17
CA GLY A 203 36.68 -1.83 -3.38
C GLY A 203 35.93 -1.26 -4.60
N ARG A 204 36.66 -1.00 -5.68
CA ARG A 204 36.12 -0.44 -6.94
C ARG A 204 34.87 -1.14 -7.48
N ALA A 205 34.82 -2.47 -7.42
CA ALA A 205 33.65 -3.24 -7.88
C ALA A 205 32.40 -2.98 -7.01
N MET A 206 32.59 -2.82 -5.70
CA MET A 206 31.50 -2.49 -4.77
C MET A 206 31.02 -1.05 -4.97
N LEU A 207 31.94 -0.10 -5.18
CA LEU A 207 31.59 1.30 -5.51
C LEU A 207 30.76 1.37 -6.79
N HIS A 208 31.18 0.69 -7.87
CA HIS A 208 30.42 0.67 -9.12
C HIS A 208 29.01 0.06 -8.92
N GLY A 209 28.92 -1.05 -8.17
CA GLY A 209 27.65 -1.67 -7.82
C GLY A 209 26.74 -0.74 -6.99
N HIS A 210 27.31 -0.04 -6.01
CA HIS A 210 26.61 0.93 -5.17
C HIS A 210 26.08 2.10 -5.98
N LEU A 211 26.94 2.72 -6.81
CA LEU A 211 26.55 3.81 -7.72
C LEU A 211 25.41 3.38 -8.65
N LYS A 212 25.47 2.16 -9.21
CA LYS A 212 24.41 1.59 -10.03
C LYS A 212 23.10 1.39 -9.25
N ALA A 213 23.17 0.94 -7.99
CA ALA A 213 22.01 0.80 -7.13
C ALA A 213 21.37 2.16 -6.79
N CYS A 214 22.19 3.20 -6.65
CA CYS A 214 21.75 4.59 -6.51
C CYS A 214 21.22 5.22 -7.82
N GLY A 215 21.26 4.48 -8.94
CA GLY A 215 20.74 4.92 -10.24
C GLY A 215 21.76 5.59 -11.16
N TYR A 216 23.04 5.66 -10.76
CA TYR A 216 24.12 6.16 -11.60
C TYR A 216 24.61 5.06 -12.54
N ILE A 217 24.42 5.26 -13.85
CA ILE A 217 24.95 4.37 -14.88
C ILE A 217 26.23 5.01 -15.41
N LEU A 218 27.38 4.55 -14.93
CA LEU A 218 28.69 5.09 -15.28
C LEU A 218 29.59 4.02 -15.92
N PRO A 219 30.46 4.40 -16.89
CA PRO A 219 31.50 3.50 -17.37
C PRO A 219 32.43 3.09 -16.23
N VAL A 220 32.82 1.81 -16.17
CA VAL A 220 33.72 1.29 -15.12
C VAL A 220 35.04 2.06 -15.05
N LYS A 221 35.49 2.64 -16.17
CA LYS A 221 36.70 3.48 -16.28
C LYS A 221 36.60 4.83 -15.55
N ARG A 222 35.40 5.32 -15.21
CA ARG A 222 35.24 6.60 -14.47
C ARG A 222 35.26 6.44 -12.94
N VAL A 223 35.16 5.22 -12.41
CA VAL A 223 35.12 4.94 -10.97
C VAL A 223 36.52 4.54 -10.47
N THR A 224 37.55 5.32 -10.82
CA THR A 224 38.96 5.02 -10.53
C THR A 224 39.64 6.16 -9.83
#